data_AF-A0A9P1GDC3-F1
#
_entry.id   AF-A0A9P1GDC3-F1
#
_cell.length_a   1.000
_cell.length_b   1.000
_cell.length_c   1.000
_cell.angle_alpha   90.00
_cell.angle_beta   90.00
_cell.angle_gamma   90.00
#
_symmetry.space_group_name_H-M   'P 1'
#
loop_
_entity.id
_entity.type
_entity.pdbx_description
1 polymer ?
#
loop_
_entity_poly.entity_id
_entity_poly.type
_entity_poly.pdbx_seq_one_letter_code
_entity_poly.pdbx_strand_id
1 'polypeptide(L)'
;MGRTMRRMGGPLPLLLSLGVALCALRNAFLITQCVPNSPPLMVRSARKAAGDELVPPKRPASSYMSWLNDNRESIVKKLGTNSVSLVAKEAGQQWKKLSAAKKKPYEAAWVKAKAKYAKDLEDFKAAGGVILKPEKRTRVKRVKRDPNMPKRPLSSYMLWLQDNRASIVKSMPAGHKVTDVSREAGAQWSKLTAAKKKKYEKAAADAKAKYLEEMEEYKGQNP
;
A
#
# COMPACT_ATOMS: atom_id res chain seq x y z
N MET A 1 -28.65 53.90 -51.82
CA MET A 1 -28.10 52.76 -52.59
C MET A 1 -28.56 51.49 -51.88
N GLY A 2 -29.69 50.93 -52.29
CA GLY A 2 -29.71 49.78 -53.21
C GLY A 2 -29.78 48.51 -52.37
N ARG A 3 -31.00 48.08 -51.98
CA ARG A 3 -31.77 46.97 -52.59
C ARG A 3 -31.22 45.61 -52.11
N THR A 4 -31.98 44.68 -51.53
CA THR A 4 -33.38 44.27 -51.76
C THR A 4 -33.79 43.33 -50.59
N MET A 5 -34.88 43.61 -49.87
CA MET A 5 -36.24 43.05 -50.07
C MET A 5 -36.36 41.54 -49.75
N ARG A 6 -37.09 41.19 -48.67
CA ARG A 6 -38.51 40.69 -48.66
C ARG A 6 -38.56 39.18 -49.00
N ARG A 7 -39.39 38.30 -48.43
CA ARG A 7 -40.68 38.41 -47.73
C ARG A 7 -41.15 36.95 -47.41
N MET A 8 -41.95 36.77 -46.35
CA MET A 8 -43.10 35.82 -46.22
C MET A 8 -42.73 34.31 -46.19
N GLY A 9 -43.36 33.40 -45.43
CA GLY A 9 -44.65 33.36 -44.77
C GLY A 9 -45.41 32.10 -45.21
N GLY A 10 -45.42 31.05 -44.36
CA GLY A 10 -46.38 29.92 -44.32
C GLY A 10 -46.08 28.67 -45.19
N PRO A 11 -46.83 27.54 -45.05
CA PRO A 11 -47.57 27.00 -43.89
C PRO A 11 -47.21 25.52 -43.55
N LEU A 12 -47.72 25.03 -42.41
CA LEU A 12 -47.76 23.62 -42.00
C LEU A 12 -48.55 22.73 -42.98
N PRO A 13 -48.26 21.41 -43.01
CA PRO A 13 -49.34 20.43 -43.09
C PRO A 13 -49.20 19.31 -42.04
N LEU A 14 -50.28 19.13 -41.27
CA LEU A 14 -50.66 17.89 -40.60
C LEU A 14 -51.18 16.90 -41.65
N LEU A 15 -50.77 15.63 -41.62
CA LEU A 15 -51.57 14.51 -42.14
C LEU A 15 -51.17 13.19 -41.45
N LEU A 16 -52.17 12.53 -40.88
CA LEU A 16 -52.17 11.20 -40.28
C LEU A 16 -52.12 10.09 -41.34
N SER A 17 -51.49 8.95 -41.02
CA SER A 17 -51.94 7.57 -41.36
C SER A 17 -51.01 6.56 -40.65
N LEU A 18 -51.41 5.88 -39.58
CA LEU A 18 -52.11 4.57 -39.51
C LEU A 18 -51.30 3.35 -40.03
N GLY A 19 -51.08 2.38 -39.12
CA GLY A 19 -50.65 0.98 -39.35
C GLY A 19 -49.13 0.75 -39.26
N VAL A 20 -48.57 -0.27 -38.61
CA VAL A 20 -49.04 -1.61 -38.26
C VAL A 20 -48.20 -2.13 -37.08
N ALA A 21 -48.86 -2.80 -36.12
CA ALA A 21 -48.25 -3.56 -35.04
C ALA A 21 -47.52 -4.81 -35.54
N LEU A 22 -46.44 -5.24 -34.88
CA LEU A 22 -46.24 -6.61 -34.35
C LEU A 22 -44.79 -6.84 -33.88
N CYS A 23 -44.68 -7.58 -32.77
CA CYS A 23 -43.58 -8.48 -32.38
C CYS A 23 -42.20 -7.84 -32.09
N ALA A 24 -41.49 -8.15 -31.00
CA ALA A 24 -41.59 -9.24 -30.05
C ALA A 24 -40.81 -8.88 -28.76
N LEU A 25 -41.41 -9.24 -27.63
CA LEU A 25 -40.79 -9.90 -26.48
C LEU A 25 -39.28 -9.64 -26.25
N ARG A 26 -38.95 -8.71 -25.34
CA ARG A 26 -37.76 -8.82 -24.49
C ARG A 26 -38.17 -8.90 -23.01
N ASN A 27 -38.75 -10.06 -22.73
CA ASN A 27 -38.39 -10.96 -21.64
C ASN A 27 -37.82 -10.30 -20.38
N ALA A 28 -38.71 -10.07 -19.41
CA ALA A 28 -38.37 -10.03 -18.01
C ALA A 28 -37.96 -11.43 -17.56
N PHE A 29 -36.67 -11.78 -17.61
CA PHE A 29 -36.08 -12.81 -16.77
C PHE A 29 -34.55 -12.73 -16.81
N LEU A 30 -33.92 -12.88 -15.64
CA LEU A 30 -32.49 -13.12 -15.41
C LEU A 30 -31.55 -11.90 -15.33
N ILE A 31 -31.68 -11.11 -14.26
CA ILE A 31 -30.48 -10.63 -13.53
C ILE A 31 -30.72 -10.83 -12.03
N THR A 32 -30.80 -12.09 -11.62
CA THR A 32 -30.58 -12.48 -10.22
C THR A 32 -29.66 -13.70 -10.23
N GLN A 33 -28.38 -13.45 -10.52
CA GLN A 33 -27.34 -14.36 -10.06
C GLN A 33 -26.70 -13.74 -8.84
N CYS A 34 -27.15 -14.23 -7.68
CA CYS A 34 -26.41 -14.21 -6.45
C CYS A 34 -24.99 -14.74 -6.73
N VAL A 35 -23.97 -13.93 -6.48
CA VAL A 35 -22.61 -14.43 -6.24
C VAL A 35 -22.47 -14.57 -4.73
N PRO A 36 -22.67 -15.77 -4.13
CA PRO A 36 -22.25 -15.98 -2.76
C PRO A 36 -20.73 -16.07 -2.75
N ASN A 37 -20.11 -15.46 -1.75
CA ASN A 37 -18.69 -15.63 -1.40
C ASN A 37 -17.69 -14.71 -2.12
N SER A 38 -17.86 -13.39 -1.95
CA SER A 38 -16.69 -12.49 -1.96
C SER A 38 -16.06 -12.50 -0.56
N PRO A 39 -14.77 -12.86 -0.41
CA PRO A 39 -14.08 -12.78 0.88
C PRO A 39 -14.12 -11.34 1.40
N PRO A 40 -14.19 -11.13 2.73
CA PRO A 40 -14.21 -9.79 3.28
C PRO A 40 -12.97 -9.07 2.78
N LEU A 41 -13.18 -8.01 1.99
CA LEU A 41 -12.12 -7.09 1.61
C LEU A 41 -11.41 -6.73 2.90
N MET A 42 -10.13 -7.10 3.01
CA MET A 42 -9.29 -6.62 4.10
C MET A 42 -9.45 -5.10 4.11
N VAL A 43 -10.09 -4.59 5.15
CA VAL A 43 -10.22 -3.15 5.39
C VAL A 43 -8.80 -2.65 5.58
N ARG A 44 -8.17 -2.24 4.48
CA ARG A 44 -7.03 -1.32 4.53
C ARG A 44 -7.60 -0.09 5.19
N SER A 45 -7.36 0.03 6.50
CA SER A 45 -7.80 1.13 7.35
C SER A 45 -7.80 2.41 6.52
N ALA A 46 -9.01 2.87 6.19
CA ALA A 46 -9.20 4.08 5.42
C ALA A 46 -8.59 5.20 6.26
N ARG A 47 -7.56 5.87 5.75
CA ARG A 47 -7.19 7.18 6.27
C ARG A 47 -8.32 8.13 5.86
N LYS A 48 -9.34 8.22 6.71
CA LYS A 48 -10.50 9.09 6.53
C LYS A 48 -10.06 10.54 6.81
N ALA A 49 -10.51 11.47 5.97
CA ALA A 49 -10.17 12.88 6.06
C ALA A 49 -10.75 13.50 7.35
N ALA A 50 -9.97 14.38 7.96
CA ALA A 50 -10.29 15.09 9.19
C ALA A 50 -11.46 16.07 8.98
N GLY A 51 -12.43 16.04 9.88
CA GLY A 51 -13.54 16.98 9.90
C GLY A 51 -14.26 17.02 11.25
N ASP A 52 -14.56 15.87 11.86
CA ASP A 52 -15.29 15.81 13.15
C ASP A 52 -14.93 14.58 14.01
N GLU A 53 -13.84 13.88 13.67
CA GLU A 53 -13.36 12.78 14.51
C GLU A 53 -12.55 13.37 15.66
N LEU A 54 -13.02 13.17 16.89
CA LEU A 54 -12.22 13.42 18.08
C LEU A 54 -10.93 12.59 17.98
N VAL A 55 -9.82 13.23 17.63
CA VAL A 55 -8.51 12.58 17.52
C VAL A 55 -7.83 12.60 18.89
N PRO A 56 -7.37 11.45 19.42
CA PRO A 56 -6.67 11.42 20.69
C PRO A 56 -5.39 12.27 20.61
N PRO A 57 -5.14 13.16 21.59
CA PRO A 57 -3.97 14.02 21.56
C PRO A 57 -2.69 13.17 21.56
N LYS A 58 -1.67 13.65 20.84
CA LYS A 58 -0.37 12.98 20.75
C LYS A 58 0.47 13.31 21.98
N ARG A 59 1.17 12.31 22.50
CA ARG A 59 2.12 12.49 23.61
C ARG A 59 3.23 13.46 23.19
N PRO A 60 3.64 14.38 24.07
CA PRO A 60 4.72 15.32 23.76
C PRO A 60 6.05 14.57 23.70
N ALA A 61 6.94 15.03 22.81
CA ALA A 61 8.30 14.52 22.72
C ALA A 61 9.06 14.77 24.03
N SER A 62 9.86 13.80 24.49
CA SER A 62 10.69 13.97 25.68
C SER A 62 11.76 15.06 25.50
N SER A 63 12.38 15.50 26.58
CA SER A 63 13.49 16.47 26.53
C SER A 63 14.61 16.01 25.60
N TYR A 64 15.03 14.74 25.71
CA TYR A 64 16.01 14.11 24.82
C TYR A 64 15.53 14.05 23.37
N MET A 65 14.27 13.68 23.13
CA MET A 65 13.75 13.53 21.76
C MET A 65 13.64 14.88 21.05
N SER A 66 13.30 15.94 21.78
CA SER A 66 13.26 17.31 21.24
C SER A 66 14.68 17.77 20.87
N TRP A 67 15.65 17.58 21.76
CA TRP A 67 17.06 17.85 21.46
C TRP A 67 17.60 17.01 20.30
N LEU A 68 17.24 15.71 20.23
CA LEU A 68 17.63 14.81 19.16
C LEU A 68 17.16 15.36 17.82
N ASN A 69 15.91 15.83 17.73
CA ASN A 69 15.34 16.37 16.50
C ASN A 69 16.13 17.59 16.02
N ASP A 70 16.45 18.52 16.92
CA ASP A 70 17.21 19.74 16.59
C ASP A 70 18.66 19.43 16.16
N ASN A 71 19.26 18.37 16.71
CA ASN A 71 20.66 18.01 16.47
C ASN A 71 20.83 16.91 15.42
N ARG A 72 19.75 16.28 14.96
CA ARG A 72 19.77 15.10 14.09
C ARG A 72 20.54 15.36 12.80
N GLU A 73 20.29 16.49 12.17
CA GLU A 73 20.93 16.84 10.90
C GLU A 73 22.44 17.02 11.05
N SER A 74 22.88 17.61 12.17
CA SER A 74 24.31 17.76 12.45
C SER A 74 25.00 16.41 12.64
N ILE A 75 24.33 15.46 13.29
CA ILE A 75 24.86 14.11 13.52
C ILE A 75 24.88 13.32 12.20
N VAL A 76 23.83 13.43 11.39
CA VAL A 76 23.78 12.85 10.05
C VAL A 76 24.90 13.38 9.16
N LYS A 77 25.11 14.71 9.14
CA LYS A 77 26.19 15.33 8.37
C LYS A 77 27.57 14.82 8.81
N LYS A 78 27.80 14.67 10.11
CA LYS A 78 29.06 14.11 10.65
C LYS A 78 29.28 12.65 10.27
N LEU A 79 28.22 11.84 10.29
CA LEU A 79 28.33 10.41 10.02
C LEU A 79 28.27 10.07 8.52
N GLY A 80 27.82 11.00 7.67
CA GLY A 80 27.58 10.74 6.24
C GLY A 80 26.51 9.69 5.96
N THR A 81 25.79 9.23 6.99
CA THR A 81 24.78 8.18 6.89
C THR A 81 23.50 8.56 7.61
N ASN A 82 22.38 8.24 6.97
CA ASN A 82 21.03 8.40 7.51
C ASN A 82 20.58 7.20 8.35
N SER A 83 21.50 6.26 8.66
CA SER A 83 21.20 5.09 9.47
C SER A 83 20.73 5.49 10.86
N VAL A 84 19.44 5.27 11.14
CA VAL A 84 18.78 5.64 12.41
C VAL A 84 19.51 5.02 13.60
N SER A 85 19.96 3.77 13.47
CA SER A 85 20.66 3.05 14.54
C SER A 85 21.99 3.67 14.90
N LEU A 86 22.73 4.22 13.93
CA LEU A 86 24.03 4.86 14.17
C LEU A 86 23.84 6.27 14.73
N VAL A 87 22.94 7.05 14.12
CA VAL A 87 22.59 8.41 14.58
C VAL A 87 22.09 8.38 16.02
N ALA A 88 21.23 7.42 16.39
CA ALA A 88 20.71 7.31 17.75
C ALA A 88 21.79 6.93 18.78
N LYS A 89 22.78 6.10 18.40
CA LYS A 89 23.90 5.75 19.28
C LYS A 89 24.77 6.97 19.58
N GLU A 90 25.15 7.71 18.54
CA GLU A 90 25.94 8.95 18.69
C GLU A 90 25.18 10.02 19.47
N ALA A 91 23.90 10.21 19.16
CA ALA A 91 23.05 11.16 19.87
C ALA A 91 22.94 10.81 21.37
N GLY A 92 22.81 9.53 21.70
CA GLY A 92 22.78 9.07 23.10
C GLY A 92 24.08 9.37 23.84
N GLN A 93 25.24 9.20 23.18
CA GLN A 93 26.54 9.56 23.76
C GLN A 93 26.68 11.07 23.95
N GLN A 94 26.27 11.87 22.96
CA GLN A 94 26.30 13.33 23.03
C GLN A 94 25.37 13.85 24.13
N TRP A 95 24.16 13.32 24.25
CA TRP A 95 23.23 13.68 25.32
C TRP A 95 23.77 13.37 26.71
N LYS A 96 24.46 12.24 26.88
CA LYS A 96 25.13 11.93 28.17
C LYS A 96 26.22 12.93 28.51
N LYS A 97 27.03 13.34 27.52
CA LYS A 97 28.11 14.33 27.68
C LYS A 97 27.62 15.78 27.83
N LEU A 98 26.38 16.09 27.44
CA LEU A 98 25.82 17.43 27.59
C LEU A 98 25.63 17.82 29.06
N SER A 99 26.03 19.05 29.39
CA SER A 99 25.85 19.64 30.71
C SER A 99 24.37 19.89 31.04
N ALA A 100 24.03 19.90 32.33
CA ALA A 100 22.67 20.15 32.80
C ALA A 100 22.11 21.49 32.29
N ALA A 101 22.95 22.52 32.12
CA ALA A 101 22.56 23.82 31.59
C ALA A 101 21.98 23.74 30.17
N LYS A 102 22.56 22.91 29.29
CA LYS A 102 22.07 22.72 27.91
C LYS A 102 20.83 21.83 27.86
N LYS A 103 20.60 20.99 28.89
CA LYS A 103 19.41 20.12 29.02
C LYS A 103 18.21 20.87 29.62
N LYS A 104 18.46 21.79 30.54
CA LYS A 104 17.46 22.59 31.26
C LYS A 104 16.36 23.21 30.36
N PRO A 105 16.65 23.85 29.21
CA PRO A 105 15.59 24.37 28.35
C PRO A 105 14.69 23.27 27.79
N TYR A 106 15.23 22.11 27.43
CA TYR A 106 14.47 20.98 26.90
C TYR A 106 13.62 20.29 27.99
N GLU A 107 14.11 20.24 29.23
CA GLU A 107 13.35 19.72 30.37
C GLU A 107 12.19 20.64 30.73
N ALA A 108 12.43 21.96 30.79
CA ALA A 108 11.38 22.94 31.02
C ALA A 108 10.31 22.92 29.92
N ALA A 109 10.73 22.81 28.65
CA ALA A 109 9.82 22.66 27.51
C ALA A 109 9.00 21.37 27.61
N TRP A 110 9.61 20.25 28.01
CA TRP A 110 8.92 18.99 28.21
C TRP A 110 7.87 19.05 29.33
N VAL A 111 8.19 19.69 30.46
CA VAL A 111 7.23 19.88 31.58
C VAL A 111 6.01 20.68 31.12
N LYS A 112 6.23 21.79 30.38
CA LYS A 112 5.14 22.59 29.82
C LYS A 112 4.30 21.80 28.82
N ALA A 113 4.96 21.07 27.90
CA ALA A 113 4.26 20.27 26.90
C ALA A 113 3.48 19.11 27.52
N LYS A 114 4.00 18.50 28.60
CA LYS A 114 3.30 17.47 29.38
C LYS A 114 2.07 18.03 30.10
N ALA A 115 2.17 19.22 30.67
CA ALA A 115 1.03 19.90 31.29
C ALA A 115 -0.05 20.24 30.26
N LYS A 116 0.34 20.72 29.08
CA LYS A 116 -0.60 20.94 27.97
C LYS A 116 -1.27 19.63 27.54
N TYR A 117 -0.49 18.58 27.32
CA TYR A 117 -1.02 17.27 26.95
C TYR A 117 -2.00 16.69 27.99
N ALA A 118 -1.75 16.92 29.28
CA ALA A 118 -2.67 16.50 30.33
C ALA A 118 -4.01 17.22 30.22
N LYS A 119 -4.02 18.54 29.95
CA LYS A 119 -5.26 19.30 29.71
C LYS A 119 -5.97 18.83 28.45
N ASP A 120 -5.25 18.73 27.32
CA ASP A 120 -5.80 18.28 26.04
C ASP A 120 -6.40 16.85 26.16
N LEU A 121 -5.82 16.00 27.01
CA LEU A 121 -6.36 14.65 27.30
C LEU A 121 -7.66 14.69 28.10
N GLU A 122 -7.78 15.57 29.08
CA GLU A 122 -9.02 15.72 29.85
C GLU A 122 -10.12 16.31 28.97
N ASP A 123 -9.82 17.32 28.16
CA ASP A 123 -10.76 17.87 27.18
C ASP A 123 -11.20 16.80 26.16
N PHE A 124 -10.27 15.96 25.70
CA PHE A 124 -10.56 14.84 24.80
C PHE A 124 -11.49 13.80 25.42
N LYS A 125 -11.29 13.44 26.69
CA LYS A 125 -12.16 12.50 27.41
C LYS A 125 -13.53 13.12 27.69
N ALA A 126 -13.57 14.40 28.08
CA ALA A 126 -14.81 15.13 28.34
C ALA A 126 -15.68 15.26 27.08
N ALA A 127 -15.06 15.38 25.91
CA ALA A 127 -15.73 15.34 24.61
C ALA A 127 -16.23 13.94 24.21
N GLY A 128 -16.01 12.90 25.02
CA GLY A 128 -16.41 11.51 24.71
C GLY A 128 -15.36 10.72 23.93
N GLY A 129 -14.12 11.20 23.83
CA GLY A 129 -13.02 10.53 23.16
C GLY A 129 -12.53 9.29 23.91
N VAL A 130 -12.42 8.16 23.20
CA VAL A 130 -11.91 6.90 23.75
C VAL A 130 -10.48 6.65 23.27
N ILE A 131 -9.53 6.46 24.20
CA ILE A 131 -8.16 6.07 23.87
C ILE A 131 -8.11 4.55 23.71
N LEU A 132 -8.30 4.08 22.48
CA LEU A 132 -8.13 2.66 22.17
C LEU A 132 -6.64 2.28 22.29
N LYS A 133 -6.34 1.35 23.19
CA LYS A 133 -5.01 0.73 23.25
C LYS A 133 -4.85 -0.10 21.98
N PRO A 134 -3.84 0.17 21.12
CA PRO A 134 -3.63 -0.65 19.95
C PRO A 134 -3.38 -2.08 20.41
N GLU A 135 -4.13 -3.02 19.86
CA GLU A 135 -3.92 -4.43 20.13
C GLU A 135 -2.47 -4.77 19.81
N LYS A 136 -1.76 -5.38 20.77
CA LYS A 136 -0.38 -5.78 20.58
C LYS A 136 -0.38 -6.87 19.51
N ARG A 137 -0.08 -6.50 18.26
CA ARG A 137 0.26 -7.47 17.21
C ARG A 137 1.47 -8.25 17.70
N THR A 138 1.24 -9.46 18.19
CA THR A 138 2.34 -10.36 18.55
C THR A 138 3.13 -10.62 17.28
N ARG A 139 4.46 -10.53 17.37
CA ARG A 139 5.31 -10.96 16.27
C ARG A 139 5.02 -12.44 16.08
N VAL A 140 4.27 -12.79 15.04
CA VAL A 140 4.11 -14.18 14.61
C VAL A 140 5.51 -14.69 14.35
N LYS A 141 6.03 -15.54 15.25
CA LYS A 141 7.32 -16.18 15.06
C LYS A 141 7.20 -16.95 13.76
N ARG A 142 8.13 -16.72 12.82
CA ARG A 142 8.19 -17.54 11.61
C ARG A 142 8.41 -18.97 12.08
N VAL A 143 7.39 -19.81 11.94
CA VAL A 143 7.53 -21.25 12.14
C VAL A 143 8.60 -21.71 11.16
N LYS A 144 9.61 -22.43 11.66
CA LYS A 144 10.63 -23.03 10.80
C LYS A 144 9.88 -24.02 9.91
N ARG A 145 10.04 -23.88 8.59
CA ARG A 145 9.47 -24.86 7.66
C ARG A 145 10.17 -26.18 7.88
N ASP A 146 9.42 -27.28 7.89
CA ASP A 146 9.99 -28.62 7.98
C ASP A 146 10.98 -28.86 6.84
N PRO A 147 12.15 -29.46 7.12
CA PRO A 147 13.15 -29.73 6.08
C PRO A 147 12.62 -30.62 4.95
N ASN A 148 11.72 -31.55 5.28
CA ASN A 148 11.14 -32.50 4.34
C ASN A 148 9.91 -31.95 3.60
N MET A 149 9.40 -30.76 3.97
CA MET A 149 8.24 -30.17 3.31
C MET A 149 8.63 -29.68 1.91
N PRO A 150 7.96 -30.15 0.84
CA PRO A 150 8.20 -29.67 -0.51
C PRO A 150 8.09 -28.15 -0.59
N LYS A 151 9.01 -27.52 -1.33
CA LYS A 151 9.04 -26.07 -1.49
C LYS A 151 8.03 -25.66 -2.56
N ARG A 152 7.23 -24.62 -2.26
CA ARG A 152 6.31 -24.05 -3.24
C ARG A 152 7.02 -23.71 -4.56
N PRO A 153 6.44 -24.10 -5.71
CA PRO A 153 7.03 -23.88 -7.02
C PRO A 153 6.98 -22.40 -7.36
N LEU A 154 7.87 -22.00 -8.28
CA LEU A 154 7.93 -20.63 -8.78
C LEU A 154 6.82 -20.39 -9.78
N SER A 155 6.27 -19.17 -9.80
CA SER A 155 5.29 -18.77 -10.82
C SER A 155 5.97 -18.55 -12.17
N SER A 156 5.18 -18.49 -13.25
CA SER A 156 5.67 -18.22 -14.61
C SER A 156 6.52 -16.95 -14.69
N TYR A 157 6.08 -15.88 -14.04
CA TYR A 157 6.86 -14.63 -13.91
C TYR A 157 8.19 -14.84 -13.19
N MET A 158 8.20 -15.61 -12.09
CA MET A 158 9.43 -15.83 -11.31
C MET A 158 10.44 -16.70 -12.07
N LEU A 159 9.98 -17.69 -12.84
CA LEU A 159 10.83 -18.49 -13.72
C LEU A 159 11.46 -17.60 -14.81
N TRP A 160 10.66 -16.76 -15.46
CA TRP A 160 11.17 -15.78 -16.43
C TRP A 160 12.16 -14.80 -15.81
N LEU A 161 11.88 -14.33 -14.58
CA LEU A 161 12.77 -13.41 -13.88
C LEU A 161 14.12 -14.06 -13.56
N GLN A 162 14.18 -15.35 -13.25
CA GLN A 162 15.46 -16.04 -13.03
C GLN A 162 16.36 -15.98 -14.27
N ASP A 163 15.80 -16.26 -15.45
CA ASP A 163 16.53 -16.22 -16.72
C ASP A 163 16.97 -14.80 -17.11
N ASN A 164 16.10 -13.81 -16.87
CA ASN A 164 16.27 -12.47 -17.43
C ASN A 164 16.88 -11.47 -16.45
N ARG A 165 16.88 -11.76 -15.14
CA ARG A 165 17.40 -10.84 -14.11
C ARG A 165 18.85 -10.44 -14.37
N ALA A 166 19.69 -11.37 -14.80
CA ALA A 166 21.10 -11.08 -15.09
C ALA A 166 21.24 -10.09 -16.26
N SER A 167 20.41 -10.22 -17.29
CA SER A 167 20.39 -9.28 -18.43
C SER A 167 19.89 -7.90 -18.00
N ILE A 168 18.80 -7.84 -17.21
CA ILE A 168 18.24 -6.58 -16.71
C ILE A 168 19.27 -5.85 -15.84
N VAL A 169 19.92 -6.55 -14.91
CA VAL A 169 20.96 -6.00 -14.03
C VAL A 169 22.13 -5.43 -14.84
N LYS A 170 22.58 -6.13 -15.90
CA LYS A 170 23.65 -5.65 -16.79
C LYS A 170 23.27 -4.39 -17.58
N SER A 171 21.99 -4.25 -17.93
CA SER A 171 21.49 -3.07 -18.65
C SER A 171 21.29 -1.83 -17.76
N MET A 172 21.41 -1.98 -16.44
CA MET A 172 21.20 -0.89 -15.48
C MET A 172 22.53 -0.29 -15.01
N PRO A 173 22.58 1.01 -14.69
CA PRO A 173 23.78 1.65 -14.17
C PRO A 173 24.23 1.05 -12.83
N ALA A 174 25.54 1.15 -12.54
CA ALA A 174 26.12 0.69 -11.28
C ALA A 174 25.48 1.43 -10.09
N GLY A 175 25.18 0.69 -9.00
CA GLY A 175 24.55 1.25 -7.80
C GLY A 175 23.02 1.24 -7.76
N HIS A 176 22.36 0.56 -8.71
CA HIS A 176 20.90 0.40 -8.70
C HIS A 176 20.40 -0.39 -7.47
N LYS A 177 19.19 -0.06 -7.00
CA LYS A 177 18.55 -0.81 -5.93
C LYS A 177 17.84 -2.03 -6.51
N VAL A 178 17.73 -3.10 -5.72
CA VAL A 178 16.97 -4.32 -6.12
C VAL A 178 15.52 -3.97 -6.50
N THR A 179 14.95 -2.94 -5.88
CA THR A 179 13.61 -2.42 -6.21
C THR A 179 13.50 -1.88 -7.64
N ASP A 180 14.57 -1.30 -8.17
CA ASP A 180 14.59 -0.76 -9.53
C ASP A 180 14.63 -1.89 -10.55
N VAL A 181 15.43 -2.93 -10.30
CA VAL A 181 15.47 -4.15 -11.12
C VAL A 181 14.10 -4.82 -11.16
N SER A 182 13.42 -4.92 -10.01
CA SER A 182 12.07 -5.50 -9.96
C SER A 182 11.02 -4.69 -10.71
N ARG A 183 11.15 -3.36 -10.73
CA ARG A 183 10.26 -2.46 -11.49
C ARG A 183 10.44 -2.66 -13.00
N GLU A 184 11.67 -2.66 -13.48
CA GLU A 184 11.97 -2.90 -14.89
C GLU A 184 11.58 -4.31 -15.34
N ALA A 185 11.83 -5.32 -14.49
CA ALA A 185 11.38 -6.68 -14.74
C ALA A 185 9.86 -6.78 -14.92
N GLY A 186 9.08 -6.12 -14.05
CA GLY A 186 7.63 -6.07 -14.19
C GLY A 186 7.17 -5.40 -15.49
N ALA A 187 7.81 -4.30 -15.86
CA ALA A 187 7.53 -3.59 -17.11
C ALA A 187 7.84 -4.48 -18.34
N GLN A 188 8.99 -5.14 -18.36
CA GLN A 188 9.36 -6.06 -19.44
C GLN A 188 8.41 -7.26 -19.53
N TRP A 189 8.04 -7.86 -18.40
CA TRP A 189 7.08 -8.97 -18.39
C TRP A 189 5.71 -8.56 -18.94
N SER A 190 5.23 -7.36 -18.61
CA SER A 190 3.95 -6.87 -19.15
C SER A 190 3.98 -6.74 -20.68
N LYS A 191 5.12 -6.31 -21.25
CA LYS A 191 5.35 -6.12 -22.69
C LYS A 191 5.65 -7.41 -23.46
N LEU A 192 5.94 -8.53 -22.79
CA LEU A 192 6.19 -9.79 -23.47
C LEU A 192 4.95 -10.32 -24.19
N THR A 193 5.17 -10.89 -25.38
CA THR A 193 4.13 -11.55 -26.17
C THR A 193 3.61 -12.81 -25.49
N ALA A 194 2.35 -13.16 -25.75
CA ALA A 194 1.72 -14.35 -25.19
C ALA A 194 2.49 -15.63 -25.49
N ALA A 195 3.13 -15.75 -26.66
CA ALA A 195 3.96 -16.91 -27.02
C ALA A 195 5.15 -17.11 -26.07
N LYS A 196 5.87 -16.03 -25.73
CA LYS A 196 6.99 -16.10 -24.78
C LYS A 196 6.49 -16.41 -23.37
N LYS A 197 5.35 -15.82 -22.96
CA LYS A 197 4.72 -16.12 -21.66
C LYS A 197 4.26 -17.58 -21.58
N LYS A 198 3.70 -18.14 -22.65
CA LYS A 198 3.19 -19.52 -22.70
C LYS A 198 4.24 -20.57 -22.36
N LYS A 199 5.50 -20.36 -22.78
CA LYS A 199 6.65 -21.23 -22.38
C LYS A 199 6.78 -21.30 -20.85
N TYR A 200 6.74 -20.15 -20.19
CA TYR A 200 6.87 -20.04 -18.74
C TYR A 200 5.60 -20.45 -17.98
N GLU A 201 4.42 -20.25 -18.58
CA GLU A 201 3.15 -20.74 -18.03
C GLU A 201 3.09 -22.26 -18.02
N LYS A 202 3.51 -22.91 -19.11
CA LYS A 202 3.61 -24.37 -19.15
C LYS A 202 4.60 -24.89 -18.11
N ALA A 203 5.81 -24.33 -18.07
CA ALA A 203 6.82 -24.72 -17.09
C ALA A 203 6.35 -24.52 -15.63
N ALA A 204 5.60 -23.44 -15.36
CA ALA A 204 5.02 -23.20 -14.04
C ALA A 204 3.87 -24.18 -13.72
N ALA A 205 3.07 -24.56 -14.71
CA ALA A 205 2.03 -25.57 -14.55
C ALA A 205 2.62 -26.95 -14.24
N ASP A 206 3.66 -27.36 -14.98
CA ASP A 206 4.36 -28.63 -14.78
C ASP A 206 5.03 -28.67 -13.39
N ALA A 207 5.70 -27.57 -12.98
CA ALA A 207 6.28 -27.46 -11.64
C ALA A 207 5.22 -27.47 -10.53
N LYS A 208 4.01 -26.94 -10.80
CA LYS A 208 2.89 -26.99 -9.88
C LYS A 208 2.33 -28.39 -9.75
N ALA A 209 2.21 -29.14 -10.84
CA ALA A 209 1.75 -30.54 -10.81
C ALA A 209 2.69 -31.40 -9.94
N LYS A 210 4.01 -31.33 -10.19
CA LYS A 210 5.02 -32.05 -9.38
C LYS A 210 4.96 -31.69 -7.90
N TYR A 211 4.82 -30.40 -7.59
CA TYR A 211 4.68 -29.96 -6.20
C TYR A 211 3.43 -30.52 -5.52
N LEU A 212 2.32 -30.67 -6.25
CA LEU A 212 1.10 -31.23 -5.68
C LEU A 212 1.29 -32.73 -5.37
N GLU A 213 1.91 -33.48 -6.27
CA GLU A 213 2.29 -34.89 -6.05
C GLU A 213 3.22 -35.05 -4.84
N GLU A 214 4.33 -34.29 -4.80
CA GLU A 214 5.28 -34.30 -3.67
C GLU A 214 4.60 -33.90 -2.35
N MET A 215 3.65 -32.96 -2.39
CA MET A 215 2.90 -32.54 -1.20
C MET A 215 1.90 -33.58 -0.73
N GLU A 216 1.30 -34.36 -1.63
CA GLU A 216 0.44 -35.48 -1.28
C GLU A 216 1.25 -36.60 -0.64
N GLU A 217 2.41 -36.95 -1.20
CA GLU A 217 3.36 -37.88 -0.58
C GLU A 217 3.81 -37.40 0.80
N TYR A 218 4.18 -36.12 0.92
CA TYR A 218 4.61 -35.53 2.19
C TYR A 218 3.52 -35.58 3.26
N LYS A 219 2.25 -35.31 2.91
CA LYS A 219 1.11 -35.43 3.83
C LYS A 219 0.81 -36.88 4.18
N GLY A 220 0.97 -37.81 3.22
CA GLY A 220 0.80 -39.24 3.48
C GLY A 220 1.87 -39.82 4.41
N GLN A 221 3.11 -39.33 4.30
CA GLN A 221 4.23 -39.71 5.17
C GLN A 221 4.21 -38.98 6.53
N ASN A 222 3.50 -37.85 6.64
CA ASN A 222 3.37 -37.04 7.86
C ASN A 222 1.88 -36.70 8.13
N PRO A 223 1.07 -37.68 8.59
CA PRO A 223 -0.35 -37.48 8.87
C PRO A 223 -0.64 -36.57 10.06
#